data_AF-A0A4V1Q330-F1
#
_entry.id   AF-A0A4V1Q330-F1
#
_cell.length_a   1.000
_cell.length_b   1.000
_cell.length_c   1.000
_cell.angle_alpha   90.00
_cell.angle_beta   90.00
_cell.angle_gamma   90.00
#
_symmetry.space_group_name_H-M   'P 1'
#
loop_
_entity.id
_entity.type
_entity.pdbx_description
1 polymer ?
#
loop_
_entity_poly.entity_id
_entity_poly.type
_entity_poly.pdbx_seq_one_letter_code
_entity_poly.pdbx_strand_id
1 'polypeptide(L)'
;MATPSDGFSYDTIVRAYTSTRYVNYLAVSSFALVIVDFLHTFPDEVRLMWKAPMSLPNVLFFAIRYYSLVQGAFSQWTCKHILTFLGQPPRW
;
A
#
# COMPACT_ATOMS: atom_id res chain seq x y z
N MET A 1 -8.84 -44.28 -1.80
CA MET A 1 -9.91 -43.69 -2.65
C MET A 1 -10.11 -42.26 -2.17
N ALA A 2 -9.64 -41.26 -2.91
CA ALA A 2 -9.90 -39.85 -2.59
C ALA A 2 -11.38 -39.58 -2.82
N THR A 3 -12.04 -38.91 -1.87
CA THR A 3 -13.46 -38.55 -2.00
C THR A 3 -13.59 -37.29 -2.87
N PRO A 4 -14.67 -37.12 -3.65
CA PRO A 4 -14.84 -35.96 -4.55
C PRO A 4 -14.78 -34.59 -3.83
N SER A 5 -15.01 -34.55 -2.52
CA SER A 5 -14.92 -33.35 -1.68
C SER A 5 -13.49 -32.86 -1.45
N ASP A 6 -12.48 -33.73 -1.59
CA ASP A 6 -11.09 -33.38 -1.33
C ASP A 6 -10.60 -32.37 -2.39
N GLY A 7 -10.93 -32.61 -3.67
CA GLY A 7 -10.57 -31.72 -4.78
C GLY A 7 -11.16 -30.31 -4.67
N PHE A 8 -12.39 -30.19 -4.15
CA PHE A 8 -13.04 -28.89 -3.92
C PHE A 8 -12.36 -28.08 -2.80
N SER A 9 -11.88 -28.76 -1.75
CA SER A 9 -11.16 -28.13 -0.64
C SER A 9 -9.81 -27.58 -1.09
N TYR A 10 -9.03 -28.36 -1.85
CA TYR A 10 -7.71 -27.93 -2.34
C TYR A 10 -7.80 -26.75 -3.30
N ASP A 11 -8.73 -26.76 -4.27
CA ASP A 11 -8.89 -25.66 -5.22
C ASP A 11 -9.25 -24.34 -4.51
N THR A 12 -10.11 -24.42 -3.48
CA THR A 12 -10.49 -23.25 -2.68
C THR A 12 -9.30 -22.64 -1.94
N ILE A 13 -8.45 -23.47 -1.33
CA ILE A 13 -7.25 -23.01 -0.62
C ILE A 13 -6.25 -22.37 -1.60
N VAL A 14 -6.04 -22.98 -2.77
CA VAL A 14 -5.13 -22.45 -3.80
C VAL A 14 -5.62 -21.11 -4.34
N ARG A 15 -6.93 -20.95 -4.56
CA ARG A 15 -7.53 -19.66 -4.99
C ARG A 15 -7.43 -18.58 -3.91
N ALA A 16 -7.68 -18.93 -2.66
CA ALA A 16 -7.52 -17.99 -1.54
C ALA A 16 -6.06 -17.54 -1.39
N TYR A 17 -5.11 -18.46 -1.58
CA TYR A 17 -3.68 -18.15 -1.52
C TYR A 17 -3.22 -17.26 -2.68
N THR A 18 -3.60 -17.60 -3.91
CA THR A 18 -3.23 -16.83 -5.11
C THR A 18 -3.83 -15.43 -5.11
N SER A 19 -5.10 -15.29 -4.75
CA SER A 19 -5.75 -13.98 -4.63
C SER A 19 -5.06 -13.08 -3.59
N THR A 20 -4.67 -13.64 -2.45
CA THR A 20 -3.91 -12.91 -1.42
C THR A 20 -2.57 -12.39 -1.98
N ARG A 21 -1.83 -13.23 -2.71
CA ARG A 21 -0.56 -12.82 -3.34
C ARG A 21 -0.75 -11.67 -4.34
N TYR A 22 -1.78 -11.73 -5.17
CA TYR A 22 -2.07 -10.65 -6.12
C TYR A 22 -2.37 -9.34 -5.41
N VAL A 23 -3.18 -9.36 -4.35
CA VAL A 23 -3.51 -8.15 -3.58
C VAL A 23 -2.26 -7.54 -2.95
N ASN A 24 -1.34 -8.35 -2.43
CA ASN A 24 -0.07 -7.86 -1.87
C ASN A 24 0.82 -7.21 -2.92
N TYR A 25 0.99 -7.84 -4.08
CA TYR A 25 1.77 -7.23 -5.17
C TYR A 25 1.12 -5.93 -5.66
N LEU A 26 -0.20 -5.90 -5.80
CA LEU A 26 -0.94 -4.70 -6.20
C LEU A 26 -0.82 -3.57 -5.16
N ALA A 27 -0.84 -3.90 -3.88
CA ALA A 27 -0.69 -2.93 -2.80
C ALA A 27 0.72 -2.29 -2.81
N VAL A 28 1.76 -3.09 -3.01
CA VAL A 28 3.15 -2.57 -3.11
C VAL A 28 3.35 -1.78 -4.41
N SER A 29 2.83 -2.27 -5.55
CA SER A 29 2.98 -1.58 -6.84
C SER A 29 2.21 -0.26 -6.88
N SER A 30 1.01 -0.20 -6.32
CA SER A 30 0.24 1.05 -6.23
C SER A 30 0.93 2.08 -5.34
N PHE A 31 1.52 1.66 -4.21
CA PHE A 31 2.31 2.55 -3.37
C PHE A 31 3.58 3.04 -4.08
N ALA A 32 4.27 2.17 -4.82
CA ALA A 32 5.43 2.55 -5.63
C ALA A 32 5.07 3.59 -6.71
N LEU A 33 3.91 3.43 -7.37
CA LEU A 33 3.43 4.41 -8.35
C LEU A 33 3.19 5.78 -7.72
N VAL A 34 2.60 5.83 -6.52
CA VAL A 34 2.42 7.08 -5.77
C VAL A 34 3.78 7.73 -5.48
N ILE A 35 4.80 6.97 -5.06
CA ILE A 35 6.14 7.52 -4.83
C ILE A 35 6.77 8.07 -6.12
N VAL A 36 6.58 7.39 -7.25
CA VAL A 36 7.10 7.84 -8.55
C VAL A 36 6.45 9.15 -8.96
N ASP A 37 5.12 9.26 -8.86
CA ASP A 37 4.39 10.50 -9.13
C ASP A 37 4.88 11.65 -8.22
N PHE A 38 5.20 11.31 -6.98
CA PHE A 38 5.79 12.25 -6.03
C PHE A 38 7.14 12.79 -6.47
N LEU A 39 8.06 11.88 -6.83
CA LEU A 39 9.41 12.23 -7.28
C LEU A 39 9.37 13.08 -8.56
N HIS A 40 8.44 12.77 -9.47
CA HIS A 40 8.31 13.49 -10.73
C HIS A 40 7.80 14.92 -10.56
N THR A 41 6.92 15.15 -9.59
CA THR A 41 6.34 16.47 -9.32
C THR A 41 7.18 17.31 -8.35
N PHE A 42 8.05 16.67 -7.56
CA PHE A 42 8.94 17.32 -6.58
C PHE A 42 9.81 18.48 -7.12
N PRO A 43 10.46 18.41 -8.30
CA PRO A 43 11.28 19.52 -8.79
C PRO A 43 10.46 20.80 -9.03
N ASP A 44 9.22 20.66 -9.48
CA ASP A 44 8.32 21.79 -9.70
C ASP A 44 7.83 22.37 -8.37
N GLU A 45 7.57 21.54 -7.37
CA GLU A 45 7.21 21.98 -6.01
C GLU A 45 8.31 22.81 -5.35
N VAL A 46 9.56 22.36 -5.45
CA VAL A 46 10.71 23.09 -4.88
C VAL A 46 10.92 24.42 -5.60
N ARG A 47 10.63 24.49 -6.90
CA ARG A 47 10.82 25.72 -7.67
C ARG A 47 9.71 26.74 -7.44
N LEU A 48 8.46 26.31 -7.35
CA LEU A 48 7.27 27.17 -7.23
C LEU A 48 6.83 27.41 -5.79
N MET A 49 6.74 26.36 -4.98
CA MET A 49 6.09 26.44 -3.66
C MET A 49 7.06 26.80 -2.54
N TRP A 50 8.33 26.37 -2.60
CA TRP A 50 9.31 26.69 -1.56
C TRP A 50 9.78 28.14 -1.58
N LYS A 51 9.66 28.82 -2.74
CA LYS A 51 9.99 30.25 -2.88
C LYS A 51 8.80 31.17 -2.62
N ALA A 52 7.58 30.63 -2.59
CA ALA A 52 6.37 31.40 -2.34
C ALA A 52 6.21 31.71 -0.84
N PRO A 53 5.68 32.88 -0.47
CA PRO A 53 5.33 33.15 0.93
C PRO A 53 4.38 32.06 1.44
N MET A 54 4.63 31.55 2.66
CA MET A 54 3.85 30.48 3.26
C MET A 54 2.41 30.93 3.50
N SER A 55 1.56 30.69 2.51
CA SER A 55 0.12 30.89 2.57
C SER A 55 -0.54 29.61 3.10
N LEU A 56 -1.73 29.77 3.68
CA LEU A 56 -2.56 28.65 4.16
C LEU A 56 -2.77 27.53 3.11
N PRO A 57 -3.02 27.82 1.81
CA PRO A 57 -3.12 26.76 0.81
C PRO A 57 -1.81 26.00 0.57
N ASN A 58 -0.64 26.63 0.73
CA ASN A 58 0.65 25.92 0.61
C ASN A 58 0.85 24.93 1.76
N VAL A 59 0.49 25.31 2.99
CA VAL A 59 0.57 24.43 4.16
C VAL A 59 -0.41 23.26 4.03
N LEU A 60 -1.66 23.55 3.63
CA LEU A 60 -2.68 22.52 3.43
C LEU A 60 -2.26 21.52 2.33
N PHE A 61 -1.66 22.02 1.25
CA PHE A 61 -1.12 21.21 0.18
C PHE A 61 -0.02 20.25 0.67
N PHE A 62 0.98 20.75 1.40
CA PHE A 62 2.02 19.90 1.97
C PHE A 62 1.46 18.92 3.02
N ALA A 63 0.53 19.37 3.87
CA ALA A 63 -0.08 18.51 4.87
C ALA A 63 -0.80 17.32 4.23
N ILE A 64 -1.69 17.54 3.26
CA ILE A 64 -2.44 16.46 2.59
C ILE A 64 -1.48 15.52 1.83
N ARG A 65 -0.51 16.11 1.14
CA ARG A 65 0.44 15.38 0.30
C ARG A 65 1.33 14.46 1.15
N TYR A 66 2.03 14.99 2.15
CA TYR A 66 2.88 14.16 3.02
C TYR A 66 2.08 13.24 3.95
N TYR A 67 0.87 13.65 4.39
CA TYR A 67 -0.02 12.78 5.16
C TYR A 67 -0.43 11.53 4.40
N SER A 68 -0.70 11.64 3.09
CA SER A 68 -1.09 10.49 2.27
C SER A 68 0.02 9.45 2.14
N LEU A 69 1.29 9.88 2.06
CA LEU A 69 2.43 8.97 2.08
C LEU A 69 2.60 8.27 3.43
N VAL A 70 2.48 9.02 4.53
CA VAL A 70 2.61 8.50 5.90
C VAL A 70 1.48 7.49 6.18
N GLN A 71 0.25 7.81 5.81
CA GLN A 71 -0.90 6.93 5.98
C GLN A 71 -0.76 5.64 5.15
N GLY A 72 -0.28 5.74 3.91
CA GLY A 72 -0.01 4.58 3.06
C GLY A 72 1.05 3.65 3.64
N ALA A 73 2.17 4.21 4.09
CA ALA A 73 3.23 3.46 4.76
C ALA A 73 2.75 2.83 6.08
N PHE A 74 1.98 3.57 6.87
CA PHE A 74 1.43 3.11 8.14
C PHE A 74 0.43 1.97 7.95
N SER A 75 -0.44 2.04 6.93
CA SER A 75 -1.40 0.98 6.62
C SER A 75 -0.71 -0.34 6.23
N GLN A 76 0.34 -0.27 5.42
CA GLN A 76 1.15 -1.46 5.07
C GLN A 76 1.87 -2.04 6.29
N TRP A 77 2.45 -1.16 7.12
CA TRP A 77 3.15 -1.55 8.33
C TRP A 77 2.23 -2.21 9.37
N THR A 78 1.09 -1.59 9.65
CA THR A 78 0.09 -2.11 10.60
C THR A 78 -0.50 -3.42 10.12
N CYS A 79 -0.81 -3.56 8.83
CA CYS A 79 -1.32 -4.81 8.28
C CYS A 79 -0.33 -5.97 8.51
N LYS A 80 0.96 -5.76 8.21
CA LYS A 80 1.99 -6.77 8.44
C LYS A 80 2.18 -7.09 9.93
N HIS A 81 2.17 -6.07 10.78
CA HIS A 81 2.40 -6.22 12.21
C HIS A 81 1.22 -6.88 12.95
N ILE A 82 -0.01 -6.49 12.62
CA ILE A 82 -1.24 -7.10 13.18
C ILE A 82 -1.36 -8.56 12.74
N LEU A 83 -1.09 -8.88 11.46
CA LEU A 83 -1.11 -10.28 11.00
C LEU A 83 -0.07 -11.15 11.73
N THR A 84 1.10 -10.57 12.03
CA THR A 84 2.12 -11.25 12.83
C THR A 84 1.66 -11.47 14.28
N PHE A 85 1.01 -10.47 14.89
CA PHE A 85 0.47 -10.55 16.24
C PHE A 85 -0.69 -11.57 16.36
N LEU A 86 -1.49 -11.70 15.30
CA LEU A 86 -2.58 -12.69 15.20
C LEU A 86 -2.09 -14.12 14.91
N GLY A 87 -0.77 -14.35 14.87
CA GLY A 87 -0.18 -15.67 14.59
C GLY A 87 -0.51 -16.21 13.20
N GLN A 88 -0.98 -15.35 12.29
CA GLN A 88 -1.24 -15.73 10.92
C GLN A 88 0.09 -15.82 10.17
N PRO A 89 0.33 -16.88 9.37
CA PRO A 89 1.53 -16.96 8.56
C PRO A 89 1.63 -15.70 7.68
N PRO A 90 2.85 -15.17 7.43
CA PRO A 90 3.04 -14.01 6.58
C PRO A 90 2.29 -14.22 5.26
N ARG A 91 1.32 -13.36 5.01
CA ARG A 91 0.60 -13.31 3.75
C ARG A 91 1.58 -12.71 2.74
N TRP A 92 2.35 -13.58 2.07
CA TRP A 92 3.28 -13.21 0.99
C TRP A 92 2.56 -12.49 -0.13
#